data_AF-A0A941I977-F1
#
_entry.id   AF-A0A941I977-F1
#
_cell.length_a   1.000
_cell.length_b   1.000
_cell.length_c   1.000
_cell.angle_alpha   90.00
_cell.angle_beta   90.00
_cell.angle_gamma   90.00
#
_symmetry.space_group_name_H-M   'P 1'
#
loop_
_entity.id
_entity.type
_entity.pdbx_description
1 polymer ?
#
loop_
_entity_poly.entity_id
_entity_poly.type
_entity_poly.pdbx_seq_one_letter_code
_entity_poly.pdbx_strand_id
1 'polypeptide(L)'
;EAALTAKDAAYYYQAYETAIHAIGKASAGRGIKNGPGISVKLSALHPRYSRAQRARTLDELLPLLKKLLLLAKQYNIGLNIDAEETDRLELSLDLMEALAFDADLKGFEGIGFVVQGYQKRCP
;
A
#
# COMPACT_ATOMS: atom_id res chain seq x y z
N GLU A 1 10.83 0.29 -6.40
CA GLU A 1 10.20 1.63 -6.34
C GLU A 1 10.24 2.26 -7.73
N ALA A 2 9.55 3.39 -7.92
CA ALA A 2 9.59 4.19 -9.14
C ALA A 2 9.48 3.37 -10.45
N ALA A 3 8.42 2.56 -10.58
CA ALA A 3 8.16 1.81 -11.80
C ALA A 3 8.09 2.78 -13.01
N LEU A 4 8.89 2.51 -14.04
CA LEU A 4 8.88 3.30 -15.26
C LEU A 4 7.95 2.72 -16.31
N THR A 5 7.74 1.40 -16.27
CA THR A 5 6.89 0.67 -17.21
C THR A 5 5.81 -0.14 -16.48
N ALA A 6 4.77 -0.53 -17.22
CA ALA A 6 3.75 -1.47 -16.71
C ALA A 6 4.36 -2.84 -16.33
N LYS A 7 5.44 -3.25 -17.02
CA LYS A 7 6.17 -4.48 -16.71
C LYS A 7 6.87 -4.38 -15.36
N ASP A 8 7.48 -3.24 -15.04
CA ASP A 8 8.11 -3.01 -13.74
C ASP A 8 7.06 -3.04 -12.62
N ALA A 9 5.92 -2.36 -12.83
CA ALA A 9 4.83 -2.35 -11.88
C ALA A 9 4.26 -3.74 -11.62
N ALA A 10 4.07 -4.55 -12.68
CA ALA A 10 3.61 -5.93 -12.56
C ALA A 10 4.63 -6.82 -11.82
N TYR A 11 5.92 -6.63 -12.08
CA TYR A 11 6.99 -7.33 -11.36
C TYR A 11 6.98 -6.99 -9.87
N TYR A 12 6.89 -5.71 -9.51
CA TYR A 12 6.80 -5.29 -8.11
C TYR A 12 5.53 -5.79 -7.42
N TYR A 13 4.39 -5.77 -8.11
CA TYR A 13 3.15 -6.34 -7.58
C TYR A 13 3.33 -7.82 -7.22
N GLN A 14 3.88 -8.63 -8.13
CA GLN A 14 4.14 -10.05 -7.89
C GLN A 14 5.13 -10.27 -6.74
N ALA A 15 6.15 -9.41 -6.63
CA ALA A 15 7.10 -9.46 -5.53
C ALA A 15 6.42 -9.17 -4.17
N TYR A 16 5.55 -8.16 -4.10
CA TYR A 16 4.78 -7.86 -2.89
C TYR A 16 3.80 -8.99 -2.54
N GLU A 17 3.07 -9.52 -3.51
CA GLU A 17 2.14 -10.64 -3.30
C GLU A 17 2.87 -11.88 -2.76
N THR A 18 4.01 -12.24 -3.37
CA THR A 18 4.85 -13.34 -2.90
C THR A 18 5.36 -13.10 -1.48
N ALA A 19 5.80 -11.88 -1.19
CA ALA A 19 6.28 -11.51 0.14
C ALA A 19 5.16 -11.57 1.20
N ILE A 20 3.96 -11.10 0.89
CA ILE A 20 2.80 -11.18 1.80
C ILE A 20 2.47 -12.63 2.12
N HIS A 21 2.47 -13.54 1.13
CA HIS A 21 2.27 -14.97 1.39
C HIS A 21 3.35 -15.55 2.30
N ALA A 22 4.63 -15.23 2.05
CA ALA A 22 5.74 -15.73 2.85
C ALA A 22 5.68 -15.21 4.30
N ILE A 23 5.49 -13.91 4.47
CA ILE A 23 5.38 -13.23 5.77
C ILE A 23 4.15 -13.72 6.52
N GLY A 24 3.01 -13.85 5.85
CA GLY A 24 1.76 -14.32 6.43
C GLY A 24 1.87 -15.75 6.98
N LYS A 25 2.48 -16.66 6.22
CA LYS A 25 2.78 -18.03 6.70
C LYS A 25 3.74 -18.01 7.88
N ALA A 26 4.81 -17.20 7.82
CA ALA A 26 5.79 -17.08 8.89
C ALA A 26 5.22 -16.40 10.16
N SER A 27 4.24 -15.52 10.01
CA SER A 27 3.54 -14.84 11.10
C SER A 27 2.77 -15.82 11.99
N ALA A 28 2.23 -16.90 11.40
CA ALA A 28 1.53 -17.96 12.12
C ALA A 28 0.44 -17.45 13.09
N GLY A 29 -0.29 -16.41 12.68
CA GLY A 29 -1.40 -15.86 13.47
C GLY A 29 -0.98 -14.95 14.63
N ARG A 30 0.29 -14.54 14.74
CA ARG A 30 0.75 -13.56 15.75
C ARG A 30 0.08 -12.18 15.64
N GLY A 31 -0.63 -11.92 14.55
CA GLY A 31 -1.42 -10.72 14.32
C GLY A 31 -0.58 -9.50 13.97
N ILE A 32 -1.26 -8.37 13.77
CA ILE A 32 -0.66 -7.13 13.26
C ILE A 32 0.34 -6.45 14.21
N LYS A 33 0.27 -6.74 15.53
CA LYS A 33 1.12 -6.10 16.56
C LYS A 33 2.36 -6.92 16.90
N ASN A 34 2.19 -8.23 17.06
CA ASN A 34 3.26 -9.13 17.53
C ASN A 34 3.88 -9.96 16.39
N GLY A 35 3.25 -9.94 15.21
CA GLY A 35 3.74 -10.60 14.00
C GLY A 35 4.51 -9.65 13.09
N PRO A 36 5.25 -10.20 12.10
CA PRO A 36 5.84 -9.39 11.05
C PRO A 36 4.77 -8.75 10.16
N GLY A 37 5.11 -7.61 9.57
CA GLY A 37 4.32 -6.93 8.53
C GLY A 37 5.17 -6.64 7.29
N ILE A 38 4.60 -5.91 6.34
CA ILE A 38 5.29 -5.48 5.11
C ILE A 38 5.05 -3.99 4.85
N SER A 39 6.04 -3.32 4.26
CA SER A 39 5.88 -1.96 3.72
C SER A 39 5.82 -2.00 2.20
N VAL A 40 4.95 -1.18 1.61
CA VAL A 40 4.82 -1.01 0.15
C VAL A 40 5.04 0.44 -0.24
N LYS A 41 5.64 0.65 -1.42
CA LYS A 41 5.77 1.97 -2.06
C LYS A 41 4.78 2.07 -3.21
N LEU A 42 4.02 3.14 -3.27
CA LEU A 42 2.98 3.35 -4.28
C LEU A 42 3.61 3.56 -5.66
N SER A 43 4.75 4.25 -5.72
CA SER A 43 5.51 4.42 -6.97
C SER A 43 6.00 3.11 -7.58
N ALA A 44 6.14 2.04 -6.80
CA ALA A 44 6.51 0.73 -7.32
C ALA A 44 5.35 0.06 -8.07
N LEU A 45 4.11 0.42 -7.76
CA LEU A 45 2.91 -0.26 -8.22
C LEU A 45 2.20 0.44 -9.38
N HIS A 46 2.65 1.64 -9.77
CA HIS A 46 2.04 2.38 -10.87
C HIS A 46 3.09 3.14 -11.69
N PRO A 47 3.17 2.92 -13.02
CA PRO A 47 4.10 3.68 -13.85
C PRO A 47 3.73 5.15 -13.85
N ARG A 48 4.72 6.03 -13.69
CA ARG A 48 4.50 7.49 -13.62
C ARG A 48 3.52 7.91 -12.52
N TYR A 49 3.63 7.31 -11.34
CA TYR A 49 2.90 7.71 -10.13
C TYR A 49 3.11 9.20 -9.84
N SER A 50 2.16 10.02 -10.31
CA SER A 50 2.28 11.47 -10.35
C SER A 50 0.89 12.12 -10.22
N ARG A 51 0.81 13.34 -9.67
CA ARG A 51 -0.48 14.01 -9.38
C ARG A 51 -1.22 14.34 -10.68
N ALA A 52 -0.47 14.61 -11.75
CA ALA A 52 -1.00 14.78 -13.10
C ALA A 52 -1.71 13.52 -13.65
N GLN A 53 -1.57 12.37 -13.00
CA GLN A 53 -2.19 11.09 -13.37
C GLN A 53 -3.23 10.62 -12.35
N ARG A 54 -3.75 11.50 -11.47
CA ARG A 54 -4.68 11.15 -10.37
C ARG A 54 -5.79 10.19 -10.79
N ALA A 55 -6.52 10.49 -11.87
CA ALA A 55 -7.61 9.64 -12.35
C ALA A 55 -7.13 8.22 -12.67
N ARG A 56 -6.07 8.10 -13.47
CA ARG A 56 -5.44 6.81 -13.79
C ARG A 56 -4.92 6.08 -12.56
N THR A 57 -4.35 6.81 -11.59
CA THR A 57 -3.91 6.20 -10.33
C THR A 57 -5.10 5.61 -9.55
N LEU A 58 -6.23 6.32 -9.46
CA LEU A 58 -7.43 5.77 -8.81
C LEU A 58 -8.01 4.59 -9.59
N ASP A 59 -7.97 4.59 -10.92
CA ASP A 59 -8.52 3.50 -11.73
C ASP A 59 -7.61 2.26 -11.77
N GLU A 60 -6.28 2.45 -11.77
CA GLU A 60 -5.29 1.40 -11.99
C GLU A 60 -4.60 0.94 -10.70
N LEU A 61 -4.17 1.88 -9.83
CA LEU A 61 -3.41 1.56 -8.62
C LEU A 61 -4.31 1.15 -7.44
N LEU A 62 -5.43 1.83 -7.23
CA LEU A 62 -6.32 1.55 -6.10
C LEU A 62 -6.77 0.08 -6.06
N PRO A 63 -7.22 -0.54 -7.18
CA PRO A 63 -7.61 -1.95 -7.15
C PRO A 63 -6.46 -2.90 -6.82
N LEU A 64 -5.23 -2.58 -7.25
CA LEU A 64 -4.04 -3.39 -6.95
C LEU A 64 -3.65 -3.28 -5.48
N LEU A 65 -3.64 -2.07 -4.93
CA LEU A 65 -3.36 -1.84 -3.52
C LEU A 65 -4.41 -2.50 -2.63
N LYS A 66 -5.70 -2.42 -3.00
CA LYS A 66 -6.79 -3.13 -2.32
C LYS A 66 -6.54 -4.64 -2.28
N LYS A 67 -6.11 -5.26 -3.39
CA LYS A 67 -5.81 -6.70 -3.43
C LYS A 67 -4.70 -7.09 -2.44
N LEU A 68 -3.62 -6.31 -2.39
CA LEU A 68 -2.53 -6.55 -1.44
C LEU A 68 -3.00 -6.40 0.02
N LEU A 69 -3.85 -5.40 0.30
CA LEU A 69 -4.44 -5.21 1.63
C LEU A 69 -5.40 -6.33 2.03
N LEU A 70 -6.23 -6.81 1.11
CA LEU A 70 -7.11 -7.96 1.36
C LEU A 70 -6.30 -9.23 1.63
N LEU A 71 -5.19 -9.42 0.91
CA LEU A 71 -4.28 -10.53 1.16
C LEU A 71 -3.59 -10.41 2.53
N ALA A 72 -3.13 -9.22 2.90
CA ALA A 72 -2.59 -8.96 4.24
C ALA A 72 -3.63 -9.19 5.34
N LYS A 73 -4.89 -8.80 5.11
CA LYS A 73 -6.04 -9.06 5.99
C LYS A 73 -6.29 -10.54 6.18
N GLN A 74 -6.21 -11.36 5.13
CA GLN A 74 -6.38 -12.82 5.23
C GLN A 74 -5.36 -13.47 6.16
N TYR A 75 -4.11 -12.98 6.14
CA TYR A 75 -3.06 -13.45 7.04
C TYR A 75 -3.03 -12.73 8.40
N ASN A 76 -3.88 -11.73 8.60
CA ASN A 76 -3.88 -10.84 9.76
C ASN A 76 -2.48 -10.23 10.04
N ILE A 77 -1.81 -9.75 8.99
CA ILE A 77 -0.51 -9.05 9.10
C ILE A 77 -0.65 -7.57 8.76
N GLY A 78 0.22 -6.73 9.32
CA GLY A 78 0.24 -5.30 8.99
C GLY A 78 0.79 -5.05 7.59
N LEU A 79 0.18 -4.11 6.85
CA LEU A 79 0.69 -3.57 5.60
C LEU A 79 0.78 -2.05 5.72
N ASN A 80 2.00 -1.54 5.62
CA ASN A 80 2.30 -0.12 5.77
C ASN A 80 2.50 0.53 4.39
N ILE A 81 1.80 1.63 4.11
CA ILE A 81 2.02 2.45 2.93
C ILE A 81 3.11 3.46 3.26
N ASP A 82 4.24 3.37 2.56
CA ASP A 82 5.37 4.28 2.76
C ASP A 82 5.07 5.68 2.21
N ALA A 83 5.57 6.69 2.92
CA ALA A 83 5.61 8.05 2.43
C ALA A 83 6.80 8.25 1.50
N GLU A 84 6.56 8.89 0.35
CA GLU A 84 7.53 9.11 -0.71
C GLU A 84 7.80 10.61 -0.85
N GLU A 85 7.88 11.17 -2.06
CA GLU A 85 8.08 12.60 -2.25
C GLU A 85 6.87 13.43 -1.82
N THR A 86 7.16 14.66 -1.36
CA THR A 86 6.19 15.63 -0.84
C THR A 86 5.00 15.90 -1.77
N ASP A 87 5.20 15.86 -3.08
CA ASP A 87 4.17 16.12 -4.10
C ASP A 87 3.23 14.92 -4.35
N ARG A 88 3.55 13.75 -3.77
CA ARG A 88 2.73 12.53 -3.79
C ARG A 88 1.77 12.44 -2.60
N LEU A 89 1.94 13.25 -1.55
CA LEU A 89 1.14 13.17 -0.32
C LEU A 89 -0.37 13.24 -0.56
N GLU A 90 -0.84 14.20 -1.34
CA GLU A 90 -2.28 14.35 -1.61
C GLU A 90 -2.85 13.12 -2.32
N LEU A 91 -2.08 12.55 -3.26
CA LEU A 91 -2.50 11.37 -4.00
C LEU A 91 -2.49 10.10 -3.14
N SER A 92 -1.55 9.98 -2.20
CA SER A 92 -1.56 8.86 -1.25
C SER A 92 -2.69 8.97 -0.24
N LEU A 93 -3.07 10.19 0.15
CA LEU A 93 -4.25 10.44 1.00
C LEU A 93 -5.56 10.09 0.27
N ASP A 94 -5.72 10.46 -1.01
CA ASP A 94 -6.87 10.07 -1.82
C ASP A 94 -7.07 8.53 -1.86
N LEU A 95 -5.96 7.80 -2.04
CA LEU A 95 -5.96 6.33 -2.02
C LEU A 95 -6.31 5.78 -0.63
N MET A 96 -5.71 6.37 0.42
CA MET A 96 -5.96 5.95 1.80
C MET A 96 -7.42 6.17 2.20
N GLU A 97 -8.02 7.31 1.84
CA GLU A 97 -9.43 7.60 2.09
C GLU A 97 -10.33 6.54 1.45
N ALA A 98 -10.13 6.24 0.17
CA ALA A 98 -10.90 5.22 -0.53
C ALA A 98 -10.79 3.84 0.15
N LEU A 99 -9.60 3.47 0.64
CA LEU A 99 -9.35 2.19 1.30
C LEU A 99 -9.91 2.13 2.73
N ALA A 100 -9.87 3.24 3.47
CA ALA A 100 -10.37 3.33 4.84
C ALA A 100 -11.89 3.06 4.92
N PHE A 101 -12.63 3.41 3.87
CA PHE A 101 -14.07 3.22 3.77
C PHE A 101 -14.48 2.00 2.92
N ASP A 102 -13.52 1.19 2.46
CA ASP A 102 -13.82 0.00 1.66
C ASP A 102 -14.49 -1.10 2.50
N ALA A 103 -15.66 -1.55 2.06
CA ALA A 103 -16.46 -2.54 2.79
C ALA A 103 -15.73 -3.88 3.00
N ASP A 104 -14.88 -4.29 2.05
CA ASP A 104 -14.12 -5.55 2.14
C ASP A 104 -12.98 -5.43 3.18
N LEU A 105 -12.53 -4.22 3.47
CA LEU A 105 -11.52 -3.93 4.50
C LEU A 105 -12.12 -3.59 5.86
N LYS A 106 -13.45 -3.49 5.98
CA LYS A 106 -14.13 -3.22 7.27
C LYS A 106 -13.62 -4.12 8.40
N GLY A 107 -13.29 -3.48 9.53
CA GLY A 107 -12.79 -4.14 10.75
C GLY A 107 -11.32 -4.58 10.69
N PHE A 108 -10.59 -4.29 9.61
CA PHE A 108 -9.16 -4.57 9.52
C PHE A 108 -8.33 -3.41 10.05
N GLU A 109 -7.66 -3.62 11.19
CA GLU A 109 -6.80 -2.61 11.84
C GLU A 109 -5.34 -2.66 11.35
N GLY A 110 -5.02 -3.48 10.34
CA GLY A 110 -3.65 -3.69 9.86
C GLY A 110 -3.20 -2.73 8.76
N ILE A 111 -4.00 -1.72 8.40
CA ILE A 111 -3.61 -0.70 7.43
C ILE A 111 -2.73 0.33 8.14
N GLY A 112 -1.45 0.37 7.76
CA GLY A 112 -0.50 1.37 8.25
C GLY A 112 -0.24 2.46 7.20
N PHE A 113 0.05 3.67 7.65
CA PHE A 113 0.34 4.81 6.78
C PHE A 113 1.48 5.63 7.39
N VAL A 114 2.54 5.88 6.62
CA VAL A 114 3.67 6.68 7.10
C VAL A 114 3.36 8.17 6.93
N VAL A 115 3.69 8.97 7.95
CA VAL A 115 3.71 10.43 7.88
C VAL A 115 5.13 10.90 8.18
N GLN A 116 5.61 11.89 7.41
CA GLN A 116 6.99 12.35 7.53
C GLN A 116 7.08 13.60 8.43
N GLY A 117 7.68 13.44 9.62
CA GLY A 117 7.78 14.50 10.64
C GLY A 117 8.49 15.79 10.22
N TYR A 118 9.29 15.75 9.14
CA TYR A 118 9.97 16.92 8.58
C TYR A 118 9.06 17.85 7.73
N GLN A 119 7.83 17.44 7.41
CA GLN A 119 6.93 18.25 6.58
C GLN A 119 6.11 19.18 7.45
N LYS A 120 5.94 20.44 7.00
CA LYS A 120 5.03 21.41 7.65
C LYS A 120 3.57 20.95 7.72
N ARG A 121 3.19 19.97 6.88
CA ARG A 121 1.85 19.36 6.82
C ARG A 121 1.70 18.11 7.68
N CYS A 122 2.73 17.75 8.46
CA CYS A 122 2.67 16.57 9.33
C CYS A 122 1.73 16.73 10.53
N PRO A 123 1.70 17.89 11.23
CA PRO A 123 0.67 18.17 12.23
C PRO A 123 -0.69 18.42 11.56
#